data_AF-A0A0N5ATI8-F1
#
_entry.id   AF-A0A0N5ATI8-F1
#
_cell.length_a   1.000
_cell.length_b   1.000
_cell.length_c   1.000
_cell.angle_alpha   90.00
_cell.angle_beta   90.00
_cell.angle_gamma   90.00
#
_symmetry.space_group_name_H-M   'P 1'
#
loop_
_entity.id
_entity.type
_entity.pdbx_description
1 polymer ?
#
loop_
_entity_poly.entity_id
_entity_poly.type
_entity_poly.pdbx_seq_one_letter_code
_entity_poly.pdbx_strand_id
1 'polypeptide(L)'
;LYLQGKVLLIFSLVSYILFTWAIGSVQPDTPFCVTKPENSSGCFKLTEAGEVTHGALFNAMDTLTKSTNFKEDSVVDISSVDKKTVITPGLAPDVITKSMVCDYDERINGILVSPPHSTRIYLKTRVEQAFLLLLLLVILSEFFGSPALAIADGVTLNHVADQPKKLGEIRLLGSVGWGLAMFVMGIVLDYSDTFQNHPCPTRNTTERNYTVCFVACTFFMFLALISAMAFRMDKEQLPEEVSCAVTDSRADEVAPAVVQKARIRQIQTAPSEGSLWIPTVKALFRGHAFLYMLSVLTIGLGAGIIFAFLFWHLQDFGGSPVLFGVASVINHGAEIAAYFYCYEFINKFGHIKLMYVCLAANIFRFLIISLLTNPWMVLPLQAIQGVTLSTAWAAASSYISLIAPAHLKGTAQTILAFVYHGIGKGFGSIVGGIIISSFGSRFTLQLYAGFAAIVLFVSFIINRFLRYEGIRYSQNAFEDDEFVGALAPQGVPLQCGDNKLTEAFNQTSTTNTNYGAIDADTTQDAYDRYVRSPYD
;
A
#
# COMPACT_ATOMS: atom_id res chain seq x y z
N LEU A 1 -1.10 -27.55 8.16
CA LEU A 1 -0.88 -26.23 7.52
C LEU A 1 -1.49 -26.10 6.12
N TYR A 2 -1.20 -26.99 5.18
CA TYR A 2 -1.62 -26.87 3.77
C TYR A 2 -3.13 -26.70 3.51
N LEU A 3 -3.97 -27.60 4.04
CA LEU A 3 -5.43 -27.53 3.87
C LEU A 3 -5.95 -26.25 4.52
N GLN A 4 -5.29 -25.81 5.59
CA GLN A 4 -5.60 -24.56 6.29
C GLN A 4 -5.21 -23.35 5.44
N GLY A 5 -4.12 -23.38 4.67
CA GLY A 5 -3.71 -22.30 3.77
C GLY A 5 -4.68 -22.06 2.61
N LYS A 6 -5.11 -23.13 1.91
CA LYS A 6 -6.11 -23.01 0.84
C LYS A 6 -7.48 -22.56 1.38
N VAL A 7 -7.90 -23.12 2.51
CA VAL A 7 -9.15 -22.70 3.18
C VAL A 7 -9.06 -21.24 3.62
N LEU A 8 -7.92 -20.80 4.15
CA LEU A 8 -7.70 -19.42 4.57
C LEU A 8 -7.69 -18.45 3.38
N LEU A 9 -7.10 -18.83 2.24
CA LEU A 9 -7.13 -18.03 1.01
C LEU A 9 -8.57 -17.87 0.49
N ILE A 10 -9.32 -18.96 0.38
CA ILE A 10 -10.72 -18.94 -0.05
C ILE A 10 -11.57 -18.12 0.91
N PHE A 11 -11.39 -18.32 2.22
CA PHE A 11 -12.08 -17.53 3.25
C PHE A 11 -11.79 -16.04 3.13
N SER A 12 -10.52 -15.67 2.91
CA SER A 12 -10.10 -14.26 2.76
C SER A 12 -10.76 -13.62 1.53
N LEU A 13 -10.79 -14.33 0.39
CA LEU A 13 -11.42 -13.84 -0.84
C LEU A 13 -12.95 -13.71 -0.72
N VAL A 14 -13.61 -14.70 -0.11
CA VAL A 14 -15.06 -14.66 0.15
C VAL A 14 -15.41 -13.51 1.09
N SER A 15 -14.63 -13.33 2.16
CA SER A 15 -14.76 -12.21 3.09
C SER A 15 -14.68 -10.87 2.35
N TYR A 16 -13.68 -10.71 1.47
CA TYR A 16 -13.50 -9.49 0.68
C TYR A 16 -14.73 -9.17 -0.19
N ILE A 17 -15.32 -10.18 -0.85
CA ILE A 17 -16.55 -10.03 -1.65
C ILE A 17 -17.71 -9.55 -0.78
N LEU A 18 -17.94 -10.19 0.36
CA LEU A 18 -19.04 -9.86 1.27
C LEU A 18 -18.90 -8.45 1.85
N PHE A 19 -17.71 -8.08 2.32
CA PHE A 19 -17.47 -6.75 2.88
C PHE A 19 -17.49 -5.66 1.81
N THR A 20 -16.97 -5.90 0.59
CA THR A 20 -17.05 -4.92 -0.51
C THR A 20 -18.50 -4.58 -0.84
N TRP A 21 -19.37 -5.59 -0.87
CA TRP A 21 -20.79 -5.39 -1.11
C TRP A 21 -21.49 -4.65 0.05
N ALA A 22 -21.14 -4.99 1.29
CA ALA A 22 -21.64 -4.30 2.47
C ALA A 22 -21.23 -2.81 2.46
N ILE A 23 -19.95 -2.52 2.19
CA ILE A 23 -19.42 -1.15 2.11
C ILE A 23 -20.16 -0.35 1.03
N GLY A 24 -20.36 -0.91 -0.16
CA GLY A 24 -21.08 -0.23 -1.25
C GLY A 24 -22.56 0.06 -0.96
N SER A 25 -23.15 -0.64 0.02
CA SER A 25 -24.54 -0.46 0.44
C SER A 25 -24.71 0.61 1.52
N VAL A 26 -23.64 1.02 2.22
CA VAL A 26 -23.71 2.04 3.27
C VAL A 26 -23.74 3.42 2.63
N GLN A 27 -24.87 4.11 2.73
CA GLN A 27 -25.04 5.49 2.28
C GLN A 27 -25.83 6.28 3.34
N PRO A 28 -25.45 7.53 3.66
CA PRO A 28 -26.23 8.37 4.54
C PRO A 28 -27.51 8.86 3.85
N ASP A 29 -28.61 8.94 4.60
CA ASP A 29 -29.87 9.47 4.11
C ASP A 29 -29.72 10.92 3.67
N THR A 30 -30.33 11.27 2.53
CA THR A 30 -30.36 12.64 1.99
C THR A 30 -31.73 13.27 2.28
N PRO A 31 -31.89 14.08 3.33
CA PRO A 31 -33.20 14.68 3.66
C PRO A 31 -33.60 15.84 2.74
N PHE A 32 -32.63 16.61 2.22
CA PHE A 32 -32.92 17.87 1.53
C PHE A 32 -32.08 18.08 0.26
N CYS A 33 -32.64 18.86 -0.66
CA CYS A 33 -31.99 19.44 -1.83
C CYS A 33 -32.02 20.98 -1.72
N VAL A 34 -31.09 21.65 -2.40
CA VAL A 34 -31.08 23.13 -2.49
C VAL A 34 -31.72 23.58 -3.78
N THR A 35 -32.69 24.50 -3.69
CA THR A 35 -33.33 25.08 -4.86
C THR A 35 -33.21 26.61 -4.92
N LYS A 36 -33.16 27.15 -6.14
CA LYS A 36 -33.23 28.58 -6.41
C LYS A 36 -34.61 28.94 -6.97
N PRO A 37 -35.34 29.88 -6.35
CA PRO A 37 -36.67 30.28 -6.83
C PRO A 37 -36.62 31.08 -8.15
N GLU A 38 -37.53 30.78 -9.10
CA GLU A 38 -37.62 31.40 -10.45
C GLU A 38 -37.83 32.94 -10.42
N ASN A 39 -38.50 33.48 -9.39
CA ASN A 39 -39.03 34.85 -9.38
C ASN A 39 -38.39 35.81 -8.36
N SER A 40 -37.18 35.53 -7.89
CA SER A 40 -36.47 36.47 -7.02
C SER A 40 -34.96 36.43 -7.24
N SER A 41 -34.31 37.59 -7.15
CA SER A 41 -32.89 37.75 -6.81
C SER A 41 -32.59 37.29 -5.37
N GLY A 42 -33.31 36.26 -4.92
CA GLY A 42 -33.40 35.80 -3.56
C GLY A 42 -32.50 34.62 -3.27
N CYS A 43 -32.15 34.54 -1.99
CA CYS A 43 -31.40 33.50 -1.32
C CYS A 43 -31.93 32.08 -1.56
N PHE A 44 -31.06 31.07 -1.43
CA PHE A 44 -31.39 29.66 -1.63
C PHE A 44 -32.37 29.13 -0.59
N LYS A 45 -33.13 28.07 -0.95
CA LYS A 45 -34.10 27.39 -0.08
C LYS A 45 -33.87 25.88 -0.01
N LEU A 46 -34.31 25.27 1.08
CA LEU A 46 -34.36 23.81 1.26
C LEU A 46 -35.64 23.25 0.64
N THR A 47 -35.53 22.08 0.04
CA THR A 47 -36.67 21.31 -0.48
C THR A 47 -36.48 19.85 -0.10
N GLU A 48 -37.54 19.15 0.30
CA GLU A 48 -37.48 17.73 0.64
C GLU A 48 -37.00 16.91 -0.56
N ALA A 49 -36.04 16.03 -0.32
CA ALA A 49 -35.49 15.16 -1.37
C ALA A 49 -36.50 14.09 -1.79
N GLY A 50 -36.38 13.63 -3.05
CA GLY A 50 -37.18 12.51 -3.55
C GLY A 50 -36.91 11.19 -2.79
N GLU A 51 -37.88 10.28 -2.81
CA GLU A 51 -37.79 8.97 -2.13
C GLU A 51 -36.66 8.13 -2.77
N VAL A 52 -35.63 7.80 -1.99
CA VAL A 52 -34.48 6.99 -2.45
C VAL A 52 -34.83 5.51 -2.34
N THR A 53 -34.90 4.80 -3.47
CA THR A 53 -35.04 3.34 -3.44
C THR A 53 -33.70 2.70 -3.12
N HIS A 54 -33.57 2.17 -1.91
CA HIS A 54 -32.39 1.41 -1.49
C HIS A 54 -32.45 -0.03 -2.01
N GLY A 55 -31.48 -0.40 -2.84
CA GLY A 55 -31.10 -1.80 -3.06
C GLY A 55 -31.61 -2.47 -4.34
N ALA A 56 -30.72 -3.33 -4.84
CA ALA A 56 -30.87 -4.35 -5.87
C ALA A 56 -30.96 -3.85 -7.33
N LEU A 57 -29.91 -4.24 -8.06
CA LEU A 57 -29.78 -4.39 -9.51
C LEU A 57 -30.97 -5.14 -10.19
N PHE A 58 -31.96 -5.62 -9.41
CA PHE A 58 -33.13 -6.38 -9.84
C PHE A 58 -34.48 -5.68 -9.64
N ASN A 59 -34.56 -4.56 -8.90
CA ASN A 59 -35.83 -3.85 -8.70
C ASN A 59 -36.03 -2.71 -9.72
N ALA A 60 -35.66 -2.96 -10.98
CA ALA A 60 -35.82 -2.01 -12.07
C ALA A 60 -37.25 -1.90 -12.62
N MET A 61 -38.25 -2.55 -12.00
CA MET A 61 -39.58 -2.68 -12.62
C MET A 61 -40.77 -2.17 -11.80
N ASP A 62 -40.59 -1.58 -10.62
CA ASP A 62 -41.76 -1.27 -9.75
C ASP A 62 -41.82 0.14 -9.12
N THR A 63 -41.04 1.11 -9.60
CA THR A 63 -41.10 2.48 -9.05
C THR A 63 -41.12 3.55 -10.14
N LEU A 64 -42.19 3.58 -10.93
CA LEU A 64 -42.50 4.65 -11.89
C LEU A 64 -43.54 5.66 -11.33
N THR A 65 -43.93 5.57 -10.06
CA THR A 65 -45.19 6.17 -9.58
C THR A 65 -45.11 7.13 -8.40
N LYS A 66 -43.92 7.59 -8.01
CA LYS A 66 -43.78 8.73 -7.08
C LYS A 66 -42.71 9.70 -7.56
N SER A 67 -42.99 10.36 -8.68
CA SER A 67 -42.27 11.56 -9.08
C SER A 67 -42.76 12.71 -8.21
N THR A 68 -41.97 13.11 -7.20
CA THR A 68 -42.08 14.45 -6.62
C THR A 68 -41.87 15.47 -7.74
N ASN A 69 -42.82 16.41 -7.92
CA ASN A 69 -42.81 17.43 -8.98
C ASN A 69 -41.60 18.38 -8.86
N PHE A 70 -40.39 17.92 -9.17
CA PHE A 70 -39.20 18.76 -9.32
C PHE A 70 -39.18 19.36 -10.73
N LYS A 71 -39.01 20.68 -10.82
CA LYS A 71 -38.44 21.28 -12.03
C LYS A 71 -36.92 21.11 -11.95
N GLU A 72 -36.34 20.25 -12.78
CA GLU A 72 -34.89 19.93 -12.82
C GLU A 72 -34.00 21.18 -12.84
N ASP A 73 -34.45 22.28 -13.46
CA ASP A 73 -33.70 23.54 -13.59
C ASP A 73 -33.63 24.36 -12.29
N SER A 74 -34.36 23.98 -11.25
CA SER A 74 -34.41 24.72 -9.98
C SER A 74 -33.41 24.24 -8.92
N VAL A 75 -32.86 23.03 -9.05
CA VAL A 75 -31.90 22.44 -8.09
C VAL A 75 -30.49 22.91 -8.42
N VAL A 76 -29.76 23.39 -7.39
CA VAL A 76 -28.46 24.06 -7.56
C VAL A 76 -27.42 23.48 -6.61
N ASP A 77 -26.21 23.23 -7.13
CA ASP A 77 -25.01 22.97 -6.33
C ASP A 77 -24.48 24.29 -5.73
N ILE A 78 -24.45 24.38 -4.39
CA ILE A 78 -24.00 25.58 -3.66
C ILE A 78 -22.57 25.96 -4.07
N SER A 79 -21.68 24.97 -4.23
CA SER A 79 -20.28 25.19 -4.56
C SER A 79 -20.07 25.78 -5.96
N SER A 80 -21.02 25.57 -6.87
CA SER A 80 -20.97 26.11 -8.23
C SER A 80 -21.34 27.60 -8.32
N VAL A 81 -22.13 28.10 -7.35
CA VAL A 81 -22.67 29.48 -7.37
C VAL A 81 -21.90 30.43 -6.47
N ASP A 82 -21.36 29.96 -5.34
CA ASP A 82 -20.54 30.79 -4.47
C ASP A 82 -19.08 30.88 -4.97
N LYS A 83 -18.88 31.55 -6.11
CA LYS A 83 -17.55 31.78 -6.70
C LYS A 83 -16.65 32.72 -5.87
N LYS A 84 -17.12 33.25 -4.73
CA LYS A 84 -16.39 34.23 -3.90
C LYS A 84 -15.52 33.58 -2.82
N THR A 85 -15.78 32.34 -2.43
CA THR A 85 -14.93 31.58 -1.51
C THR A 85 -13.86 30.83 -2.28
N VAL A 86 -12.58 31.14 -2.01
CA VAL A 86 -11.45 30.35 -2.52
C VAL A 86 -11.57 28.95 -1.93
N ILE A 87 -12.00 27.98 -2.73
CA ILE A 87 -12.01 26.57 -2.32
C ILE A 87 -10.56 26.19 -2.01
N THR A 88 -10.26 25.97 -0.73
CA THR A 88 -8.99 25.42 -0.29
C THR A 88 -9.06 23.90 -0.42
N PRO A 89 -8.30 23.28 -1.34
CA PRO A 89 -8.39 21.84 -1.57
C PRO A 89 -8.12 21.04 -0.29
N GLY A 90 -8.86 19.98 -0.07
CA GLY A 90 -8.74 19.03 1.04
C GLY A 90 -9.51 19.42 2.31
N LEU A 91 -10.26 20.51 2.33
CA LEU A 91 -11.15 20.79 3.47
C LEU A 91 -12.47 20.01 3.35
N ALA A 92 -13.01 19.66 4.51
CA ALA A 92 -14.27 18.94 4.65
C ALA A 92 -15.48 19.79 4.17
N PRO A 93 -16.64 19.16 3.90
CA PRO A 93 -17.86 19.82 3.45
C PRO A 93 -18.25 21.07 4.25
N ASP A 94 -18.76 22.09 3.57
CA ASP A 94 -19.21 23.32 4.22
C ASP A 94 -20.48 23.06 5.06
N VAL A 95 -20.48 23.61 6.28
CA VAL A 95 -21.66 23.61 7.14
C VAL A 95 -22.64 24.64 6.60
N ILE A 96 -23.88 24.22 6.37
CA ILE A 96 -24.92 25.12 5.89
C ILE A 96 -25.25 26.15 6.96
N THR A 97 -25.22 27.42 6.56
CA THR A 97 -25.53 28.57 7.42
C THR A 97 -26.72 29.35 6.88
N LYS A 98 -27.37 30.11 7.76
CA LYS A 98 -28.53 30.95 7.39
C LYS A 98 -28.20 32.03 6.34
N SER A 99 -26.91 32.40 6.21
CA SER A 99 -26.43 33.30 5.16
C SER A 99 -26.39 32.64 3.77
N MET A 100 -26.23 31.32 3.71
CA MET A 100 -26.24 30.57 2.45
C MET A 100 -27.67 30.17 2.08
N VAL A 101 -28.45 29.68 3.04
CA VAL A 101 -29.80 29.15 2.82
C VAL A 101 -30.77 29.81 3.80
N CYS A 102 -31.77 30.52 3.27
CA CYS A 102 -32.51 31.50 4.09
C CYS A 102 -33.62 30.91 4.97
N ASP A 103 -34.13 29.75 4.59
CA ASP A 103 -35.10 28.98 5.38
C ASP A 103 -34.43 27.96 6.32
N TYR A 104 -33.11 27.99 6.42
CA TYR A 104 -32.37 27.14 7.36
C TYR A 104 -32.49 27.67 8.81
N ASP A 105 -32.91 26.79 9.70
CA ASP A 105 -32.86 26.96 11.15
C ASP A 105 -32.22 25.72 11.79
N GLU A 106 -31.09 25.90 12.47
CA GLU A 106 -30.35 24.83 13.14
C GLU A 106 -31.17 24.11 14.22
N ARG A 107 -32.13 24.79 14.87
CA ARG A 107 -32.97 24.18 15.91
C ARG A 107 -34.00 23.21 15.34
N ILE A 108 -34.44 23.43 14.11
CA ILE A 108 -35.49 22.66 13.45
C ILE A 108 -34.84 21.56 12.59
N ASN A 109 -33.85 21.94 11.79
CA ASN A 109 -33.26 21.09 10.77
C ASN A 109 -32.01 20.34 11.25
N GLY A 110 -31.45 20.73 12.40
CA GLY A 110 -30.15 20.24 12.88
C GLY A 110 -28.98 20.78 12.06
N ILE A 111 -27.76 20.29 12.33
CA ILE A 111 -26.55 20.70 11.60
C ILE A 111 -26.51 20.00 10.24
N LEU A 112 -26.69 20.78 9.18
CA LEU A 112 -26.65 20.31 7.79
C LEU A 112 -25.28 20.56 7.16
N VAL A 113 -24.82 19.62 6.33
CA VAL A 113 -23.56 19.69 5.60
C VAL A 113 -23.78 19.39 4.11
N SER A 114 -23.09 20.10 3.24
CA SER A 114 -23.14 19.88 1.79
C SER A 114 -21.72 19.65 1.26
N PRO A 115 -21.43 18.49 0.64
CA PRO A 115 -20.13 18.26 0.05
C PRO A 115 -19.94 19.14 -1.19
N PRO A 116 -18.68 19.56 -1.48
CA PRO A 116 -18.39 20.22 -2.74
C PRO A 116 -18.76 19.30 -3.92
N HIS A 117 -19.18 19.89 -5.03
CA HIS A 117 -19.57 19.16 -6.24
C HIS A 117 -20.80 18.25 -6.09
N SER A 118 -21.64 18.47 -5.07
CA SER A 118 -22.85 17.67 -4.81
C SER A 118 -24.09 18.54 -4.58
N THR A 119 -25.24 18.07 -5.06
CA THR A 119 -26.56 18.70 -4.85
C THR A 119 -27.28 18.20 -3.60
N ARG A 120 -26.73 17.17 -2.95
CA ARG A 120 -27.32 16.52 -1.77
C ARG A 120 -26.89 17.22 -0.50
N ILE A 121 -27.84 17.44 0.41
CA ILE A 121 -27.56 17.92 1.76
C ILE A 121 -27.77 16.76 2.74
N TYR A 122 -26.81 16.59 3.63
CA TYR A 122 -26.85 15.54 4.65
C TYR A 122 -26.95 16.13 6.05
N LEU A 123 -27.53 15.36 6.96
CA LEU A 123 -27.45 15.64 8.39
C LEU A 123 -26.08 15.18 8.91
N LYS A 124 -25.34 16.06 9.59
CA LYS A 124 -23.99 15.76 10.09
C LYS A 124 -23.95 14.47 10.92
N THR A 125 -24.91 14.28 11.82
CA THR A 125 -25.00 13.08 12.67
C THR A 125 -25.16 11.78 11.87
N ARG A 126 -25.89 11.81 10.74
CA ARG A 126 -26.07 10.63 9.86
C ARG A 126 -24.79 10.30 9.11
N VAL A 127 -24.06 11.33 8.67
CA VAL A 127 -22.74 11.15 8.04
C VAL A 127 -21.75 10.55 9.03
N GLU A 128 -21.71 11.05 10.27
CA GLU A 128 -20.86 10.50 11.34
C GLU A 128 -21.18 9.02 11.64
N GLN A 129 -22.47 8.65 11.69
CA GLN A 129 -22.90 7.26 11.86
C GLN A 129 -22.48 6.37 10.68
N ALA A 130 -22.71 6.82 9.45
CA ALA A 130 -22.30 6.09 8.24
C ALA A 130 -20.78 5.93 8.18
N PHE A 131 -20.03 6.96 8.56
CA PHE A 131 -18.56 6.91 8.65
C PHE A 131 -18.08 5.84 9.65
N LEU A 132 -18.65 5.79 10.86
CA LEU A 132 -18.26 4.79 11.87
C LEU A 132 -18.57 3.37 11.39
N LEU A 133 -19.69 3.16 10.69
CA LEU A 133 -20.04 1.88 10.11
C LEU A 133 -19.08 1.50 8.96
N LEU A 134 -18.77 2.43 8.06
CA LEU A 134 -17.79 2.23 6.98
C LEU A 134 -16.42 1.90 7.54
N LEU A 135 -15.96 2.62 8.57
CA LEU A 135 -14.68 2.38 9.23
C LEU A 135 -14.61 0.97 9.80
N LEU A 136 -15.65 0.52 10.50
CA LEU A 136 -15.72 -0.84 11.03
C LEU A 136 -15.66 -1.89 9.92
N LEU A 137 -16.46 -1.72 8.85
CA LEU A 137 -16.50 -2.66 7.73
C LEU A 137 -15.16 -2.72 6.99
N VAL A 138 -14.50 -1.59 6.77
CA VAL A 138 -13.17 -1.52 6.13
C VAL A 138 -12.12 -2.19 7.00
N ILE A 139 -12.11 -1.96 8.32
CA ILE A 139 -11.17 -2.62 9.24
C ILE A 139 -11.35 -4.14 9.19
N LEU A 140 -12.58 -4.63 9.26
CA LEU A 140 -12.87 -6.07 9.17
C LEU A 140 -12.47 -6.62 7.79
N SER A 141 -12.78 -5.91 6.72
CA SER A 141 -12.44 -6.32 5.36
C SER A 141 -10.93 -6.44 5.16
N GLU A 142 -10.15 -5.46 5.60
CA GLU A 142 -8.69 -5.46 5.48
C GLU A 142 -8.07 -6.53 6.37
N PHE A 143 -8.58 -6.70 7.60
CA PHE A 143 -8.08 -7.72 8.52
C PHE A 143 -8.22 -9.13 7.91
N PHE A 144 -9.44 -9.48 7.47
CA PHE A 144 -9.70 -10.79 6.87
C PHE A 144 -9.16 -10.93 5.44
N GLY A 145 -8.98 -9.83 4.71
CA GLY A 145 -8.42 -9.83 3.36
C GLY A 145 -6.89 -9.91 3.33
N SER A 146 -6.21 -9.42 4.37
CA SER A 146 -4.75 -9.31 4.42
C SER A 146 -3.95 -10.60 4.15
N PRO A 147 -4.37 -11.81 4.58
CA PRO A 147 -3.61 -13.02 4.32
C PRO A 147 -3.61 -13.44 2.85
N ALA A 148 -4.60 -13.00 2.05
CA ALA A 148 -4.78 -13.47 0.67
C ALA A 148 -3.54 -13.20 -0.20
N LEU A 149 -3.02 -11.97 -0.13
CA LEU A 149 -1.85 -11.57 -0.94
C LEU A 149 -0.59 -12.31 -0.50
N ALA A 150 -0.34 -12.43 0.81
CA ALA A 150 0.83 -13.12 1.34
C ALA A 150 0.84 -14.62 0.99
N ILE A 151 -0.32 -15.28 1.06
CA ILE A 151 -0.47 -16.68 0.67
C ILE A 151 -0.29 -16.84 -0.84
N ALA A 152 -0.89 -15.96 -1.64
CA ALA A 152 -0.71 -15.98 -3.10
C ALA A 152 0.76 -15.81 -3.50
N ASP A 153 1.47 -14.87 -2.88
CA ASP A 153 2.91 -14.65 -3.10
C ASP A 153 3.72 -15.89 -2.69
N GLY A 154 3.43 -16.49 -1.52
CA GLY A 154 4.12 -17.69 -1.04
C GLY A 154 3.94 -18.90 -1.96
N VAL A 155 2.71 -19.13 -2.44
CA VAL A 155 2.42 -20.22 -3.39
C VAL A 155 3.12 -20.00 -4.72
N THR A 156 3.12 -18.76 -5.22
CA THR A 156 3.80 -18.39 -6.46
C THR A 156 5.31 -18.58 -6.35
N LEU A 157 5.90 -18.17 -5.22
CA LEU A 157 7.32 -18.35 -4.95
C LEU A 157 7.71 -19.83 -4.93
N ASN A 158 6.90 -20.68 -4.30
CA ASN A 158 7.15 -22.12 -4.24
C ASN A 158 7.09 -22.79 -5.62
N HIS A 159 6.16 -22.38 -6.48
CA HIS A 159 6.07 -22.92 -7.85
C HIS A 159 7.20 -22.44 -8.78
N VAL A 160 7.79 -21.30 -8.47
CA VAL A 160 8.79 -20.64 -9.30
C VAL A 160 10.19 -20.72 -8.65
N ALA A 161 10.33 -21.54 -7.60
CA ALA A 161 11.56 -21.73 -6.86
C ALA A 161 12.73 -22.13 -7.77
N ASP A 162 12.47 -22.99 -8.76
CA ASP A 162 13.47 -23.46 -9.72
C ASP A 162 13.89 -22.39 -10.75
N GLN A 163 13.06 -21.36 -10.98
CA GLN A 163 13.29 -20.35 -12.01
C GLN A 163 12.91 -18.95 -11.53
N PRO A 164 13.71 -18.37 -10.62
CA PRO A 164 13.27 -17.20 -9.87
C PRO A 164 13.24 -15.90 -10.71
N LYS A 165 13.78 -15.91 -11.94
CA LYS A 165 13.55 -14.84 -12.95
C LYS A 165 12.07 -14.70 -13.33
N LYS A 166 11.32 -15.80 -13.39
CA LYS A 166 9.88 -15.79 -13.73
C LYS A 166 9.02 -15.13 -12.64
N LEU A 167 9.50 -15.08 -11.40
CA LEU A 167 8.79 -14.42 -10.30
C LEU A 167 8.64 -12.91 -10.56
N GLY A 168 9.71 -12.28 -11.09
CA GLY A 168 9.67 -10.88 -11.49
C GLY A 168 8.65 -10.62 -12.60
N GLU A 169 8.55 -11.51 -13.59
CA GLU A 169 7.57 -11.42 -14.68
C GLU A 169 6.12 -11.57 -14.19
N ILE A 170 5.87 -12.51 -13.27
CA ILE A 170 4.52 -12.69 -12.69
C ILE A 170 4.11 -11.46 -11.88
N ARG A 171 5.03 -10.92 -11.08
CA ARG A 171 4.76 -9.70 -10.29
C ARG A 171 4.52 -8.49 -11.18
N LEU A 172 5.22 -8.41 -12.32
CA LEU A 172 5.04 -7.36 -13.33
C LEU A 172 3.60 -7.31 -13.86
N LEU A 173 2.99 -8.49 -14.10
CA LEU A 173 1.60 -8.59 -14.56
C LEU A 173 0.61 -8.00 -13.54
N GLY A 174 0.94 -8.03 -12.24
CA GLY A 174 0.17 -7.36 -11.19
C GLY A 174 0.10 -5.84 -11.39
N SER A 175 1.24 -5.19 -11.63
CA SER A 175 1.30 -3.75 -11.89
C SER A 175 0.61 -3.35 -13.19
N VAL A 176 0.70 -4.19 -14.23
CA VAL A 176 -0.05 -4.01 -15.49
C VAL A 176 -1.55 -4.09 -15.24
N GLY A 177 -2.01 -5.08 -14.48
CA GLY A 177 -3.41 -5.27 -14.11
C GLY A 177 -3.97 -4.07 -13.34
N TRP A 178 -3.22 -3.55 -12.36
CA TRP A 178 -3.63 -2.38 -11.59
C TRP A 178 -3.76 -1.12 -12.47
N GLY A 179 -2.76 -0.83 -13.30
CA GLY A 179 -2.80 0.30 -14.23
C GLY A 179 -4.00 0.21 -15.20
N LEU A 180 -4.22 -0.96 -15.80
CA LEU A 180 -5.33 -1.20 -16.73
C LEU A 180 -6.70 -1.07 -16.05
N ALA A 181 -6.88 -1.69 -14.89
CA ALA A 181 -8.15 -1.63 -14.15
C ALA A 181 -8.51 -0.20 -13.75
N MET A 182 -7.54 0.58 -13.23
CA MET A 182 -7.76 1.98 -12.88
C MET A 182 -8.10 2.85 -14.09
N PHE A 183 -7.50 2.59 -15.25
CA PHE A 183 -7.81 3.32 -16.48
C PHE A 183 -9.22 3.03 -16.97
N VAL A 184 -9.59 1.75 -17.07
CA VAL A 184 -10.93 1.33 -17.48
C VAL A 184 -11.98 1.89 -16.53
N MET A 185 -11.77 1.76 -15.22
CA MET A 185 -12.69 2.30 -14.22
C MET A 185 -12.75 3.83 -14.23
N GLY A 186 -11.64 4.52 -14.52
CA GLY A 186 -11.63 5.97 -14.69
C GLY A 186 -12.52 6.43 -15.84
N ILE A 187 -12.48 5.74 -16.99
CA ILE A 187 -13.39 5.99 -18.13
C ILE A 187 -14.83 5.69 -17.73
N VAL A 188 -15.09 4.51 -17.16
CA VAL A 188 -16.44 4.08 -16.77
C VAL A 188 -17.07 5.07 -15.77
N LEU A 189 -16.30 5.59 -14.81
CA LEU A 189 -16.78 6.59 -13.86
C LEU A 189 -17.09 7.94 -14.52
N ASP A 190 -16.27 8.37 -15.48
CA ASP A 190 -16.47 9.65 -16.17
C ASP A 190 -17.69 9.63 -17.11
N TYR A 191 -18.04 8.45 -17.63
CA TYR A 191 -19.26 8.21 -18.39
C TYR A 191 -20.44 7.71 -17.54
N SER A 192 -20.24 7.42 -16.24
CA SER A 192 -21.35 7.09 -15.36
C SER A 192 -22.12 8.36 -15.04
N ASP A 193 -23.26 8.56 -15.71
CA ASP A 193 -24.16 9.67 -15.42
C ASP A 193 -24.75 9.53 -14.01
N THR A 194 -25.09 10.67 -13.41
CA THR A 194 -25.94 10.74 -12.22
C THR A 194 -27.25 9.98 -12.48
N PHE A 195 -27.56 9.05 -11.59
CA PHE A 195 -28.74 8.19 -11.53
C PHE A 195 -29.99 8.75 -12.24
N GLN A 196 -30.69 7.92 -13.03
CA GLN A 196 -32.06 8.22 -13.47
C GLN A 196 -33.03 8.45 -12.28
N ASN A 197 -32.71 7.90 -11.10
CA ASN A 197 -33.42 8.09 -9.84
C ASN A 197 -32.58 8.88 -8.82
N HIS A 198 -31.99 10.01 -9.23
CA HIS A 198 -31.28 10.87 -8.27
C HIS A 198 -32.30 11.59 -7.37
N PRO A 199 -32.14 11.60 -6.04
CA PRO A 199 -33.07 12.27 -5.12
C PRO A 199 -33.19 13.79 -5.33
N CYS A 200 -32.18 14.40 -5.97
CA CYS A 200 -32.08 15.82 -6.30
C CYS A 200 -31.63 15.98 -7.77
N PRO A 201 -32.48 15.67 -8.76
CA PRO A 201 -32.08 15.64 -10.16
C PRO A 201 -31.77 17.03 -10.69
N THR A 202 -30.64 17.19 -11.39
CA THR A 202 -30.30 18.39 -12.15
C THR A 202 -29.44 18.04 -13.36
N ARG A 203 -29.53 18.85 -14.42
CA ARG A 203 -28.87 18.62 -15.72
C ARG A 203 -27.37 18.88 -15.73
N ASN A 204 -26.83 19.52 -14.69
CA ASN A 204 -25.46 20.03 -14.69
C ASN A 204 -24.72 19.71 -13.37
N THR A 205 -24.71 18.42 -12.97
CA THR A 205 -23.87 17.98 -11.84
C THR A 205 -22.54 17.41 -12.32
N THR A 206 -21.54 17.51 -11.45
CA THR A 206 -20.26 16.79 -11.55
C THR A 206 -20.23 15.54 -10.67
N GLU A 207 -21.37 15.12 -10.13
CA GLU A 207 -21.47 13.94 -9.26
C GLU A 207 -21.25 12.65 -10.08
N ARG A 208 -20.54 11.68 -9.49
CA ARG A 208 -20.21 10.40 -10.14
C ARG A 208 -20.76 9.22 -9.35
N ASN A 209 -21.15 8.15 -10.04
CA ASN A 209 -21.70 6.96 -9.40
C ASN A 209 -20.60 5.94 -9.04
N TYR A 210 -20.06 6.06 -7.83
CA TYR A 210 -19.04 5.14 -7.32
C TYR A 210 -19.55 3.72 -7.04
N THR A 211 -20.86 3.45 -7.11
CA THR A 211 -21.41 2.07 -6.99
C THR A 211 -20.80 1.13 -8.04
N VAL A 212 -20.50 1.66 -9.22
CA VAL A 212 -19.88 0.90 -10.32
C VAL A 212 -18.50 0.35 -9.91
N CYS A 213 -17.75 1.06 -9.06
CA CYS A 213 -16.47 0.58 -8.52
C CYS A 213 -16.64 -0.63 -7.60
N PHE A 214 -17.65 -0.62 -6.73
CA PHE A 214 -17.92 -1.74 -5.83
C PHE A 214 -18.35 -2.98 -6.60
N VAL A 215 -19.19 -2.82 -7.63
CA VAL A 215 -19.61 -3.92 -8.51
C VAL A 215 -18.42 -4.49 -9.28
N ALA A 216 -17.59 -3.64 -9.88
CA ALA A 216 -16.40 -4.07 -10.62
C ALA A 216 -15.38 -4.78 -9.70
N CYS A 217 -15.14 -4.25 -8.50
CA CYS A 217 -14.26 -4.88 -7.52
C CYS A 217 -14.79 -6.26 -7.11
N THR A 218 -16.09 -6.38 -6.83
CA THR A 218 -16.73 -7.67 -6.53
C THR A 218 -16.56 -8.68 -7.67
N PHE A 219 -16.71 -8.23 -8.92
CA PHE A 219 -16.50 -9.06 -10.10
C PHE A 219 -15.06 -9.56 -10.23
N PHE A 220 -14.06 -8.68 -10.08
CA PHE A 220 -12.64 -9.09 -10.12
C PHE A 220 -12.28 -10.05 -8.99
N MET A 221 -12.81 -9.82 -7.78
CA MET A 221 -12.59 -10.71 -6.65
C MET A 221 -13.26 -12.08 -6.85
N PHE A 222 -14.39 -12.14 -7.55
CA PHE A 222 -15.02 -13.40 -7.93
C PHE A 222 -14.17 -14.18 -8.96
N LEU A 223 -13.59 -13.50 -9.95
CA LEU A 223 -12.62 -14.13 -10.87
C LEU A 223 -11.38 -14.65 -10.12
N ALA A 224 -10.87 -13.86 -9.17
CA ALA A 224 -9.77 -14.29 -8.31
C ALA A 224 -10.16 -15.52 -7.49
N LEU A 225 -11.37 -15.58 -6.95
CA LEU A 225 -11.89 -16.75 -6.23
C LEU A 225 -11.98 -17.99 -7.12
N ILE A 226 -12.44 -17.87 -8.37
CA ILE A 226 -12.46 -18.98 -9.33
C ILE A 226 -11.03 -19.49 -9.58
N SER A 227 -10.08 -18.58 -9.78
CA SER A 227 -8.67 -18.96 -9.97
C SER A 227 -8.11 -19.67 -8.72
N ALA A 228 -8.39 -19.16 -7.52
CA ALA A 228 -7.98 -19.74 -6.25
C ALA A 228 -8.56 -21.15 -6.01
N MET A 229 -9.78 -21.41 -6.48
CA MET A 229 -10.39 -22.74 -6.43
C MET A 229 -9.65 -23.75 -7.31
N ALA A 230 -9.18 -23.31 -8.49
CA ALA A 230 -8.45 -24.13 -9.45
C ALA A 230 -7.03 -24.50 -9.00
N PHE A 231 -6.39 -23.69 -8.16
CA PHE A 231 -5.05 -23.98 -7.64
C PHE A 231 -5.02 -25.24 -6.76
N ARG A 232 -4.10 -26.15 -7.08
CA ARG A 232 -3.61 -27.16 -6.15
C ARG A 232 -2.30 -26.61 -5.61
N MET A 233 -2.24 -26.38 -4.30
CA MET A 233 -0.93 -26.16 -3.69
C MET A 233 -0.22 -27.54 -3.70
N ASP A 234 1.09 -27.63 -3.83
CA ASP A 234 1.78 -28.93 -3.67
C ASP A 234 2.25 -29.12 -2.22
N LYS A 235 2.53 -30.38 -1.84
CA LYS A 235 3.11 -30.67 -0.52
C LYS A 235 4.52 -30.08 -0.49
N GLU A 236 4.71 -29.08 0.36
CA GLU A 236 6.04 -28.63 0.76
C GLU A 236 6.70 -29.79 1.52
N GLN A 237 7.80 -30.32 1.00
CA GLN A 237 8.71 -31.10 1.84
C GLN A 237 9.34 -30.09 2.78
N LEU A 238 8.99 -30.16 4.06
CA LEU A 238 9.59 -29.29 5.08
C LEU A 238 11.13 -29.43 4.95
N PRO A 239 11.93 -28.36 5.12
CA PRO A 239 13.39 -28.49 5.20
C PRO A 239 13.81 -29.53 6.26
N GLU A 240 13.05 -29.63 7.35
CA GLU A 240 13.20 -30.69 8.36
C GLU A 240 12.87 -32.08 7.81
N GLU A 241 11.88 -32.23 6.92
CA GLU A 241 11.47 -33.51 6.36
C GLU A 241 12.45 -33.99 5.27
N VAL A 242 13.05 -33.09 4.49
CA VAL A 242 14.16 -33.40 3.57
C VAL A 242 15.44 -33.74 4.35
N SER A 243 15.79 -32.97 5.38
CA SER A 243 16.95 -33.25 6.22
C SER A 243 16.76 -34.53 7.05
N CYS A 244 15.58 -34.76 7.60
CA CYS A 244 15.23 -36.01 8.28
C CYS A 244 15.16 -37.19 7.31
N ALA A 245 14.69 -37.02 6.08
CA ALA A 245 14.70 -38.09 5.06
C ALA A 245 16.13 -38.43 4.60
N VAL A 246 17.03 -37.45 4.47
CA VAL A 246 18.46 -37.68 4.19
C VAL A 246 19.17 -38.33 5.38
N THR A 247 18.76 -38.00 6.61
CA THR A 247 19.30 -38.62 7.84
C THR A 247 18.75 -40.03 8.07
N ASP A 248 17.45 -40.27 7.80
CA ASP A 248 16.78 -41.57 7.94
C ASP A 248 17.18 -42.54 6.82
N SER A 249 17.45 -42.07 5.60
CA SER A 249 18.00 -42.91 4.51
C SER A 249 19.45 -43.37 4.77
N ARG A 250 20.15 -42.74 5.72
CA ARG A 250 21.51 -43.10 6.15
C ARG A 250 21.57 -43.56 7.61
N ALA A 251 20.42 -43.74 8.26
CA ALA A 251 20.34 -44.14 9.67
C ALA A 251 20.85 -45.56 9.90
N ASP A 252 20.80 -46.42 8.87
CA ASP A 252 21.36 -47.78 8.91
C ASP A 252 22.90 -47.81 8.85
N GLU A 253 23.55 -46.72 8.44
CA GLU A 253 25.02 -46.61 8.34
C GLU A 253 25.69 -46.05 9.60
N VAL A 254 24.92 -45.50 10.55
CA VAL A 254 25.45 -44.73 11.69
C VAL A 254 24.88 -45.25 13.02
N ALA A 255 25.71 -45.30 14.06
CA ALA A 255 25.29 -45.75 15.39
C ALA A 255 24.08 -44.94 15.92
N PRO A 256 23.06 -45.57 16.53
CA PRO A 256 21.79 -44.93 16.89
C PRO A 256 21.94 -43.76 17.88
N ALA A 257 23.00 -43.77 18.69
CA ALA A 257 23.32 -42.67 19.61
C ALA A 257 23.72 -41.36 18.90
N VAL A 258 24.34 -41.45 17.73
CA VAL A 258 24.76 -40.27 16.93
C VAL A 258 23.56 -39.67 16.20
N VAL A 259 22.68 -40.52 15.67
CA VAL A 259 21.41 -40.10 15.05
C VAL A 259 20.52 -39.41 16.09
N GLN A 260 20.45 -39.95 17.31
CA GLN A 260 19.67 -39.34 18.40
C GLN A 260 20.28 -38.02 18.88
N LYS A 261 21.61 -37.92 18.98
CA LYS A 261 22.32 -36.66 19.34
C LYS A 261 22.19 -35.61 18.23
N ALA A 262 22.17 -36.02 16.96
CA ALA A 262 21.91 -35.16 15.81
C ALA A 262 20.47 -34.63 15.78
N ARG A 263 19.46 -35.48 16.06
CA ARG A 263 18.07 -35.05 16.22
C ARG A 263 17.90 -34.02 17.34
N ILE A 264 18.50 -34.29 18.51
CA ILE A 264 18.43 -33.36 19.65
C ILE A 264 19.12 -32.03 19.32
N ARG A 265 20.25 -32.06 18.60
CA ARG A 265 20.93 -30.84 18.15
C ARG A 265 20.16 -30.08 17.08
N GLN A 266 19.54 -30.73 16.10
CA GLN A 266 18.71 -30.06 15.10
C GLN A 266 17.50 -29.35 15.74
N ILE A 267 16.86 -29.99 16.71
CA ILE A 267 15.79 -29.38 17.52
C ILE A 267 16.32 -28.21 18.37
N GLN A 268 17.59 -28.23 18.79
CA GLN A 268 18.24 -27.13 19.51
C GLN A 268 18.81 -26.02 18.62
N THR A 269 19.19 -26.32 17.36
CA THR A 269 19.72 -25.35 16.38
C THR A 269 18.65 -24.77 15.46
N ALA A 270 17.44 -25.33 15.44
CA ALA A 270 16.27 -24.63 14.95
C ALA A 270 16.17 -23.33 15.76
N PRO A 271 16.50 -22.16 15.17
CA PRO A 271 16.54 -20.94 15.93
C PRO A 271 15.12 -20.72 16.46
N SER A 272 14.98 -20.48 17.76
CA SER A 272 13.70 -20.00 18.28
C SER A 272 13.39 -18.68 17.56
N GLU A 273 12.50 -18.72 16.56
CA GLU A 273 12.16 -17.56 15.72
C GLU A 273 11.76 -16.33 16.57
N GLY A 274 11.21 -16.58 17.77
CA GLY A 274 10.82 -15.55 18.73
C GLY A 274 11.95 -14.79 19.43
N SER A 275 13.22 -15.24 19.41
CA SER A 275 14.33 -14.60 20.13
C SER A 275 15.19 -13.65 19.27
N LEU A 276 15.06 -13.71 17.94
CA LEU A 276 15.96 -13.04 17.00
C LEU A 276 15.50 -11.65 16.52
N TRP A 277 14.23 -11.28 16.75
CA TRP A 277 13.69 -10.00 16.26
C TRP A 277 14.25 -8.78 17.00
N ILE A 278 14.39 -8.86 18.33
CA ILE A 278 14.93 -7.78 19.17
C ILE A 278 16.35 -7.37 18.78
N PRO A 279 17.33 -8.30 18.65
CA PRO A 279 18.67 -7.93 18.23
C PRO A 279 18.70 -7.36 16.81
N THR A 280 17.87 -7.88 15.91
CA THR A 280 17.75 -7.36 14.53
C THR A 280 17.26 -5.92 14.51
N VAL A 281 16.20 -5.62 15.26
CA VAL A 281 15.71 -4.24 15.44
C VAL A 281 16.82 -3.37 16.01
N LYS A 282 17.47 -3.79 17.11
CA LYS A 282 18.53 -3.01 17.73
C LYS A 282 19.68 -2.70 16.77
N ALA A 283 20.03 -3.63 15.88
CA ALA A 283 21.08 -3.45 14.91
C ALA A 283 20.66 -2.54 13.74
N LEU A 284 19.43 -2.67 13.24
CA LEU A 284 18.89 -1.79 12.19
C LEU A 284 18.70 -0.33 12.67
N PHE A 285 18.47 -0.12 13.97
CA PHE A 285 18.33 1.21 14.57
C PHE A 285 19.64 1.78 15.12
N ARG A 286 20.80 1.36 14.59
CA ARG A 286 22.12 1.91 14.95
C ARG A 286 22.85 2.54 13.76
N GLY A 287 23.59 3.62 14.04
CA GLY A 287 24.52 4.25 13.11
C GLY A 287 23.90 4.60 11.75
N HIS A 288 24.53 4.12 10.68
CA HIS A 288 24.12 4.39 9.29
C HIS A 288 22.80 3.73 8.88
N ALA A 289 22.53 2.52 9.41
CA ALA A 289 21.30 1.81 9.12
C ALA A 289 20.08 2.59 9.62
N PHE A 290 20.19 3.24 10.78
CA PHE A 290 19.13 4.09 11.31
C PHE A 290 18.78 5.26 10.39
N LEU A 291 19.79 6.01 9.90
CA LEU A 291 19.56 7.13 8.98
C LEU A 291 18.94 6.68 7.65
N TYR A 292 19.35 5.51 7.18
CA TYR A 292 18.76 4.91 6.00
C TYR A 292 17.30 4.51 6.23
N MET A 293 17.00 3.85 7.34
CA MET A 293 15.63 3.49 7.74
C MET A 293 14.74 4.72 7.97
N LEU A 294 15.29 5.82 8.51
CA LEU A 294 14.60 7.10 8.64
C LEU A 294 14.26 7.70 7.28
N SER A 295 15.16 7.60 6.29
CA SER A 295 14.91 8.03 4.92
C SER A 295 13.80 7.19 4.27
N VAL A 296 13.83 5.87 4.45
CA VAL A 296 12.77 4.96 3.97
C VAL A 296 11.43 5.29 4.61
N LEU A 297 11.40 5.49 5.93
CA LEU A 297 10.19 5.88 6.67
C LEU A 297 9.62 7.19 6.11
N THR A 298 10.47 8.17 5.83
CA THR A 298 10.06 9.47 5.29
C THR A 298 9.41 9.33 3.91
N ILE A 299 10.00 8.54 3.01
CA ILE A 299 9.37 8.23 1.70
C ILE A 299 8.03 7.52 1.92
N GLY A 300 7.95 6.59 2.87
CA GLY A 300 6.71 5.89 3.23
C GLY A 300 5.61 6.84 3.71
N LEU A 301 5.94 7.81 4.58
CA LEU A 301 5.00 8.85 5.03
C LEU A 301 4.40 9.62 3.85
N GLY A 302 5.25 10.06 2.91
CA GLY A 302 4.80 10.73 1.70
C GLY A 302 3.93 9.83 0.82
N ALA A 303 4.34 8.58 0.63
CA ALA A 303 3.55 7.59 -0.11
C ALA A 303 2.14 7.41 0.51
N GLY A 304 2.01 7.45 1.83
CA GLY A 304 0.73 7.45 2.54
C GLY A 304 -0.13 8.66 2.21
N ILE A 305 0.42 9.87 2.39
CA ILE A 305 -0.28 11.12 2.12
C ILE A 305 -0.80 11.16 0.67
N ILE A 306 0.05 10.83 -0.30
CA ILE A 306 -0.35 10.83 -1.71
C ILE A 306 -1.38 9.75 -2.01
N PHE A 307 -1.18 8.53 -1.49
CA PHE A 307 -2.09 7.43 -1.75
C PHE A 307 -3.51 7.73 -1.27
N ALA A 308 -3.65 8.39 -0.12
CA ALA A 308 -4.95 8.76 0.44
C ALA A 308 -5.55 10.04 -0.18
N PHE A 309 -4.73 11.07 -0.43
CA PHE A 309 -5.26 12.42 -0.67
C PHE A 309 -4.95 13.03 -2.04
N LEU A 310 -4.13 12.40 -2.89
CA LEU A 310 -3.76 13.00 -4.17
C LEU A 310 -4.96 13.18 -5.11
N PHE A 311 -5.76 12.13 -5.30
CA PHE A 311 -6.91 12.21 -6.22
C PHE A 311 -7.98 13.14 -5.68
N TRP A 312 -8.21 13.15 -4.36
CA TRP A 312 -9.08 14.12 -3.71
C TRP A 312 -8.56 15.55 -3.93
N HIS A 313 -7.27 15.80 -3.69
CA HIS A 313 -6.65 17.10 -3.96
C HIS A 313 -6.90 17.57 -5.40
N LEU A 314 -6.70 16.71 -6.40
CA LEU A 314 -6.94 17.03 -7.81
C LEU A 314 -8.43 17.27 -8.11
N GLN A 315 -9.33 16.50 -7.49
CA GLN A 315 -10.78 16.61 -7.69
C GLN A 315 -11.28 18.00 -7.30
N ASP A 316 -10.82 18.54 -6.16
CA ASP A 316 -11.29 19.83 -5.63
C ASP A 316 -10.99 21.04 -6.52
N PHE A 317 -10.11 20.92 -7.51
CA PHE A 317 -9.87 21.96 -8.52
C PHE A 317 -10.08 21.47 -9.97
N GLY A 318 -10.92 20.44 -10.15
CA GLY A 318 -11.47 20.06 -11.46
C GLY A 318 -10.81 18.85 -12.14
N GLY A 319 -10.11 17.98 -11.40
CA GLY A 319 -9.59 16.72 -11.91
C GLY A 319 -10.71 15.71 -12.18
N SER A 320 -10.76 15.15 -13.39
CA SER A 320 -11.75 14.13 -13.79
C SER A 320 -11.31 12.70 -13.41
N PRO A 321 -12.25 11.75 -13.25
CA PRO A 321 -11.92 10.34 -13.05
C PRO A 321 -11.01 9.73 -14.15
N VAL A 322 -11.16 10.15 -15.40
CA VAL A 322 -10.26 9.73 -16.51
C VAL A 322 -8.82 10.18 -16.23
N LEU A 323 -8.62 11.40 -15.73
CA LEU A 323 -7.29 11.87 -15.36
C LEU A 323 -6.66 10.97 -14.29
N PHE A 324 -7.43 10.51 -13.29
CA PHE A 324 -6.93 9.60 -12.26
C PHE A 324 -6.51 8.25 -12.85
N GLY A 325 -7.29 7.73 -13.80
CA GLY A 325 -6.96 6.53 -14.56
C GLY A 325 -5.67 6.67 -15.38
N VAL A 326 -5.54 7.76 -16.16
CA VAL A 326 -4.32 8.05 -16.96
C VAL A 326 -3.10 8.25 -16.05
N ALA A 327 -3.26 9.00 -14.96
CA ALA A 327 -2.24 9.20 -13.93
C ALA A 327 -1.73 7.86 -13.37
N SER A 328 -2.64 6.92 -13.10
CA SER A 328 -2.30 5.58 -12.61
C SER A 328 -1.50 4.78 -13.65
N VAL A 329 -1.90 4.79 -14.92
CA VAL A 329 -1.16 4.09 -16.00
C VAL A 329 0.25 4.63 -16.14
N ILE A 330 0.42 5.95 -16.13
CA ILE A 330 1.74 6.59 -16.22
C ILE A 330 2.61 6.22 -15.02
N ASN A 331 2.04 6.22 -13.81
CA ASN A 331 2.76 5.81 -12.61
C ASN A 331 3.26 4.36 -12.72
N HIS A 332 2.37 3.41 -12.98
CA HIS A 332 2.73 1.99 -13.03
C HIS A 332 3.61 1.65 -14.24
N GLY A 333 3.41 2.31 -15.38
CA GLY A 333 4.29 2.18 -16.55
C GLY A 333 5.72 2.65 -16.25
N ALA A 334 5.85 3.79 -15.57
CA ALA A 334 7.15 4.30 -15.14
C ALA A 334 7.80 3.43 -14.04
N GLU A 335 6.99 2.86 -13.14
CA GLU A 335 7.43 1.91 -12.13
C GLU A 335 8.05 0.66 -12.77
N ILE A 336 7.34 0.06 -13.72
CA ILE A 336 7.78 -1.09 -14.52
C ILE A 336 9.09 -0.78 -15.23
N ALA A 337 9.16 0.34 -15.96
CA ALA A 337 10.37 0.74 -16.67
C ALA A 337 11.55 0.89 -15.70
N ALA A 338 11.34 1.55 -14.56
CA ALA A 338 12.41 1.77 -13.58
C ALA A 338 12.91 0.48 -12.91
N TYR A 339 12.06 -0.55 -12.73
CA TYR A 339 12.54 -1.84 -12.24
C TYR A 339 13.57 -2.50 -13.17
N PHE A 340 13.44 -2.35 -14.49
CA PHE A 340 14.46 -2.86 -15.44
C PHE A 340 15.80 -2.15 -15.29
N TYR A 341 15.80 -0.85 -14.94
CA TYR A 341 17.02 -0.04 -14.80
C TYR A 341 17.52 0.09 -13.35
N CYS A 342 16.87 -0.56 -12.37
CA CYS A 342 17.19 -0.36 -10.96
C CYS A 342 18.63 -0.77 -10.61
N TYR A 343 19.13 -1.84 -11.23
CA TYR A 343 20.51 -2.32 -11.05
C TYR A 343 21.54 -1.27 -11.50
N GLU A 344 21.33 -0.69 -12.68
CA GLU A 344 22.21 0.36 -13.20
C GLU A 344 22.24 1.58 -12.28
N PHE A 345 21.08 2.00 -11.77
CA PHE A 345 21.00 3.10 -10.82
C PHE A 345 21.74 2.80 -9.51
N ILE A 346 21.54 1.61 -8.96
CA ILE A 346 22.20 1.20 -7.72
C ILE A 346 23.71 1.13 -7.91
N ASN A 347 24.21 0.59 -9.01
CA ASN A 347 25.65 0.51 -9.27
C ASN A 347 26.29 1.88 -9.51
N LYS A 348 25.61 2.76 -10.26
CA LYS A 348 26.13 4.08 -10.59
C LYS A 348 26.20 4.99 -9.37
N PHE A 349 25.13 5.04 -8.57
CA PHE A 349 25.03 5.98 -7.45
C PHE A 349 25.40 5.37 -6.09
N GLY A 350 25.21 4.07 -5.90
CA GLY A 350 25.24 3.38 -4.61
C GLY A 350 23.94 3.60 -3.81
N HIS A 351 23.62 2.69 -2.88
CA HIS A 351 22.34 2.70 -2.15
C HIS A 351 22.03 4.02 -1.44
N ILE A 352 23.02 4.57 -0.71
CA ILE A 352 22.81 5.77 0.12
C ILE A 352 22.54 7.01 -0.73
N LYS A 353 23.38 7.28 -1.74
CA LYS A 353 23.22 8.46 -2.60
C LYS A 353 21.96 8.34 -3.47
N LEU A 354 21.64 7.13 -3.93
CA LEU A 354 20.42 6.89 -4.68
C LEU A 354 19.18 7.20 -3.84
N MET A 355 19.17 6.81 -2.56
CA MET A 355 18.09 7.17 -1.63
C MET A 355 17.93 8.69 -1.49
N TYR A 356 19.03 9.45 -1.44
CA TYR A 356 18.97 10.92 -1.43
C TYR A 356 18.37 11.51 -2.71
N VAL A 357 18.70 10.94 -3.86
CA VAL A 357 18.11 11.36 -5.15
C VAL A 357 16.60 11.10 -5.13
N CYS A 358 16.15 9.92 -4.68
CA CYS A 358 14.73 9.59 -4.53
C CYS A 358 14.01 10.55 -3.57
N LEU A 359 14.65 10.91 -2.44
CA LEU A 359 14.08 11.81 -1.46
C LEU A 359 14.00 13.25 -2.00
N ALA A 360 15.04 13.73 -2.70
CA ALA A 360 15.05 15.03 -3.37
C ALA A 360 13.96 15.13 -4.45
N ALA A 361 13.83 14.10 -5.30
CA ALA A 361 12.78 14.02 -6.30
C ALA A 361 11.38 14.05 -5.68
N ASN A 362 11.19 13.37 -4.54
CA ASN A 362 9.94 13.45 -3.77
C ASN A 362 9.67 14.85 -3.21
N ILE A 363 10.68 15.54 -2.66
CA ILE A 363 10.51 16.92 -2.15
C ILE A 363 10.02 17.84 -3.27
N PHE A 364 10.72 17.86 -4.42
CA PHE A 364 10.33 18.68 -5.56
C PHE A 364 8.93 18.34 -6.05
N ARG A 365 8.62 17.05 -6.15
CA ARG A 365 7.31 16.58 -6.56
C ARG A 365 6.20 17.09 -5.63
N PHE A 366 6.33 16.97 -4.32
CA PHE A 366 5.31 17.44 -3.37
C PHE A 366 5.13 18.96 -3.42
N LEU A 367 6.23 19.71 -3.56
CA LEU A 367 6.15 21.16 -3.75
C LEU A 367 5.41 21.52 -5.03
N ILE A 368 5.74 20.89 -6.16
CA ILE A 368 5.07 21.16 -7.43
C ILE A 368 3.58 20.78 -7.35
N ILE A 369 3.24 19.60 -6.81
CA ILE A 369 1.84 19.18 -6.61
C ILE A 369 1.07 20.23 -5.79
N SER A 370 1.66 20.73 -4.70
CA SER A 370 1.00 21.74 -3.84
C SER A 370 0.69 23.07 -4.55
N LEU A 371 1.44 23.37 -5.62
CA LEU A 371 1.34 24.60 -6.41
C LEU A 371 0.54 24.41 -7.71
N LEU A 372 0.05 23.19 -7.97
CA LEU A 372 -0.73 22.93 -9.17
C LEU A 372 -2.05 23.69 -9.15
N THR A 373 -2.34 24.32 -10.28
CA THR A 373 -3.63 24.93 -10.59
C THR A 373 -4.36 24.19 -11.70
N ASN A 374 -3.61 23.58 -12.63
CA ASN A 374 -4.14 22.70 -13.66
C ASN A 374 -3.91 21.23 -13.26
N PRO A 375 -4.97 20.41 -13.10
CA PRO A 375 -4.85 19.04 -12.61
C PRO A 375 -4.09 18.13 -13.60
N TRP A 376 -4.12 18.41 -14.91
CA TRP A 376 -3.42 17.62 -15.92
C TRP A 376 -1.89 17.72 -15.83
N MET A 377 -1.35 18.73 -15.16
CA MET A 377 0.10 18.86 -14.93
C MET A 377 0.65 17.82 -13.95
N VAL A 378 -0.20 17.03 -13.29
CA VAL A 378 0.23 15.95 -12.40
C VAL A 378 0.86 14.77 -13.15
N LEU A 379 0.56 14.58 -14.43
CA LEU A 379 0.99 13.42 -15.21
C LEU A 379 2.52 13.19 -15.22
N PRO A 380 3.38 14.18 -15.54
CA PRO A 380 4.83 14.00 -15.44
C PRO A 380 5.29 13.71 -14.00
N LEU A 381 4.60 14.25 -13.00
CA LEU A 381 4.91 14.00 -11.58
C LEU A 381 4.55 12.57 -11.16
N GLN A 382 3.57 11.93 -11.83
CA GLN A 382 3.27 10.51 -11.65
C GLN A 382 4.35 9.62 -12.25
N ALA A 383 4.93 9.99 -13.39
CA ALA A 383 6.06 9.26 -13.93
C ALA A 383 7.25 9.29 -12.95
N ILE A 384 7.56 10.47 -12.38
CA ILE A 384 8.59 10.62 -11.34
C ILE A 384 8.25 9.77 -10.10
N GLN A 385 6.97 9.71 -9.70
CA GLN A 385 6.54 8.85 -8.60
C GLN A 385 6.85 7.39 -8.87
N GLY A 386 6.47 6.86 -10.03
CA GLY A 386 6.72 5.47 -10.39
C GLY A 386 8.20 5.12 -10.31
N VAL A 387 9.06 5.97 -10.90
CA VAL A 387 10.52 5.78 -10.88
C VAL A 387 11.09 5.86 -9.46
N THR A 388 10.69 6.88 -8.68
CA THR A 388 11.23 7.09 -7.33
C THR A 388 10.80 5.99 -6.37
N LEU A 389 9.56 5.51 -6.48
CA LEU A 389 9.01 4.46 -5.64
C LEU A 389 9.69 3.12 -5.88
N SER A 390 9.76 2.65 -7.14
CA SER A 390 10.39 1.36 -7.46
C SER A 390 11.88 1.37 -7.12
N THR A 391 12.58 2.46 -7.47
CA THR A 391 14.02 2.59 -7.21
C THR A 391 14.32 2.67 -5.72
N ALA A 392 13.53 3.44 -4.95
CA ALA A 392 13.72 3.53 -3.50
C ALA A 392 13.44 2.20 -2.81
N TRP A 393 12.38 1.49 -3.21
CA TRP A 393 12.05 0.18 -2.66
C TRP A 393 13.11 -0.87 -3.00
N ALA A 394 13.52 -0.97 -4.27
CA ALA A 394 14.58 -1.89 -4.71
C ALA A 394 15.91 -1.60 -4.00
N ALA A 395 16.31 -0.32 -3.92
CA ALA A 395 17.51 0.08 -3.22
C ALA A 395 17.43 -0.22 -1.72
N ALA A 396 16.27 -0.04 -1.08
CA ALA A 396 16.07 -0.33 0.33
C ALA A 396 16.08 -1.82 0.64
N SER A 397 15.35 -2.61 -0.14
CA SER A 397 15.33 -4.07 0.01
C SER A 397 16.73 -4.65 -0.18
N SER A 398 17.46 -4.21 -1.21
CA SER A 398 18.85 -4.64 -1.43
C SER A 398 19.77 -4.20 -0.28
N TYR A 399 19.73 -2.93 0.13
CA TYR A 399 20.58 -2.43 1.23
C TYR A 399 20.38 -3.21 2.54
N ILE A 400 19.13 -3.47 2.93
CA ILE A 400 18.83 -4.20 4.16
C ILE A 400 19.31 -5.66 4.09
N SER A 401 19.16 -6.31 2.93
CA SER A 401 19.68 -7.65 2.71
C SER A 401 21.21 -7.74 2.72
N LEU A 402 21.91 -6.66 2.34
CA LEU A 402 23.37 -6.61 2.33
C LEU A 402 23.95 -6.39 3.73
N ILE A 403 23.25 -5.69 4.61
CA ILE A 403 23.71 -5.46 5.99
C ILE A 403 23.27 -6.55 6.97
N ALA A 404 22.20 -7.29 6.65
CA ALA A 404 21.69 -8.35 7.52
C ALA A 404 22.45 -9.68 7.30
N PRO A 405 22.85 -10.39 8.37
CA PRO A 405 23.46 -11.71 8.23
C PRO A 405 22.44 -12.72 7.67
N ALA A 406 22.92 -13.78 7.00
CA ALA A 406 22.09 -14.71 6.22
C ALA A 406 20.87 -15.26 6.98
N HIS A 407 21.04 -15.60 8.26
CA HIS A 407 19.99 -16.14 9.13
C HIS A 407 18.98 -15.07 9.63
N LEU A 408 19.22 -13.78 9.40
CA LEU A 408 18.34 -12.65 9.77
C LEU A 408 17.77 -11.88 8.59
N LYS A 409 18.16 -12.21 7.34
CA LYS A 409 17.72 -11.48 6.15
C LYS A 409 16.19 -11.41 6.03
N GLY A 410 15.50 -12.52 6.28
CA GLY A 410 14.03 -12.58 6.25
C GLY A 410 13.40 -11.61 7.24
N THR A 411 13.80 -11.68 8.51
CA THR A 411 13.31 -10.79 9.58
C THR A 411 13.62 -9.31 9.27
N ALA A 412 14.81 -9.01 8.73
CA ALA A 412 15.19 -7.65 8.37
C ALA A 412 14.33 -7.10 7.22
N GLN A 413 13.98 -7.91 6.22
CA GLN A 413 13.03 -7.53 5.15
C GLN A 413 11.63 -7.28 5.70
N THR A 414 11.15 -8.10 6.64
CA THR A 414 9.86 -7.88 7.30
C THR A 414 9.84 -6.57 8.08
N ILE A 415 10.92 -6.25 8.81
CA ILE A 415 11.06 -4.97 9.52
C ILE A 415 11.07 -3.81 8.54
N LEU A 416 11.79 -3.92 7.41
CA LEU A 416 11.79 -2.91 6.35
C LEU A 416 10.37 -2.66 5.82
N ALA A 417 9.65 -3.72 5.47
CA ALA A 417 8.27 -3.64 4.97
C ALA A 417 7.34 -3.03 6.01
N PHE A 418 7.49 -3.38 7.29
CA PHE A 418 6.72 -2.79 8.38
C PHE A 418 7.00 -1.29 8.54
N VAL A 419 8.26 -0.86 8.44
CA VAL A 419 8.62 0.56 8.53
C VAL A 419 8.06 1.36 7.36
N TYR A 420 8.12 0.82 6.13
CA TYR A 420 7.64 1.53 4.95
C TYR A 420 6.11 1.48 4.78
N HIS A 421 5.52 0.28 4.73
CA HIS A 421 4.09 0.10 4.47
C HIS A 421 3.23 0.27 5.73
N GLY A 422 3.70 -0.24 6.86
CA GLY A 422 2.97 -0.13 8.13
C GLY A 422 3.06 1.28 8.70
N ILE A 423 4.22 1.63 9.26
CA ILE A 423 4.42 2.93 9.91
C ILE A 423 4.40 4.05 8.88
N GLY A 424 5.23 4.01 7.83
CA GLY A 424 5.30 5.08 6.85
C GLY A 424 3.95 5.36 6.18
N LYS A 425 3.48 4.45 5.33
CA LYS A 425 2.26 4.67 4.53
C LYS A 425 1.00 4.79 5.40
N GLY A 426 0.85 3.93 6.41
CA GLY A 426 -0.29 3.96 7.33
C GLY A 426 -0.33 5.24 8.17
N PHE A 427 0.72 5.53 8.93
CA PHE A 427 0.78 6.70 9.81
C PHE A 427 0.77 8.02 9.01
N GLY A 428 1.43 8.05 7.85
CA GLY A 428 1.42 9.21 6.95
C GLY A 428 0.01 9.57 6.48
N SER A 429 -0.84 8.58 6.22
CA SER A 429 -2.25 8.80 5.84
C SER A 429 -3.08 9.36 7.00
N ILE A 430 -2.89 8.83 8.22
CA ILE A 430 -3.63 9.27 9.41
C ILE A 430 -3.22 10.70 9.80
N VAL A 431 -1.92 10.95 9.96
CA VAL A 431 -1.39 12.27 10.32
C VAL A 431 -1.70 13.27 9.21
N GLY A 432 -1.53 12.86 7.94
CA GLY A 432 -1.91 13.66 6.79
C GLY A 432 -3.38 14.09 6.85
N GLY A 433 -4.31 13.16 7.12
CA GLY A 433 -5.73 13.46 7.23
C GLY A 433 -6.08 14.45 8.35
N ILE A 434 -5.45 14.32 9.52
CA ILE A 434 -5.65 15.24 10.65
C ILE A 434 -5.18 16.66 10.30
N ILE A 435 -4.05 16.80 9.62
CA ILE A 435 -3.53 18.13 9.23
C ILE A 435 -4.39 18.72 8.11
N ILE A 436 -4.79 17.89 7.14
CA ILE A 436 -5.64 18.27 6.01
C ILE A 436 -7.00 18.79 6.50
N SER A 437 -7.62 18.17 7.51
CA SER A 437 -8.91 18.62 8.02
C SER A 437 -8.88 20.02 8.63
N SER A 438 -7.71 20.49 9.09
CA SER A 438 -7.55 21.79 9.75
C SER A 438 -6.96 22.87 8.83
N PHE A 439 -6.01 22.50 7.96
CA PHE A 439 -5.21 23.46 7.17
C PHE A 439 -5.30 23.22 5.64
N GLY A 440 -6.03 22.19 5.21
CA GLY A 440 -6.14 21.79 3.81
C GLY A 440 -4.93 21.01 3.29
N SER A 441 -5.08 20.47 2.09
CA SER A 441 -4.09 19.61 1.42
C SER A 441 -2.83 20.32 0.96
N ARG A 442 -2.94 21.57 0.46
CA ARG A 442 -1.77 22.34 -0.03
C ARG A 442 -0.72 22.52 1.07
N PHE A 443 -1.14 22.96 2.25
CA PHE A 443 -0.25 23.16 3.39
C PHE A 443 0.38 21.83 3.84
N THR A 444 -0.40 20.75 3.92
CA THR A 444 0.10 19.42 4.29
C THR A 444 1.20 18.92 3.35
N LEU A 445 1.02 19.10 2.03
CA LEU A 445 2.03 18.70 1.04
C LEU A 445 3.33 19.50 1.19
N GLN A 446 3.24 20.80 1.47
CA GLN A 446 4.40 21.68 1.72
C GLN A 446 5.10 21.33 3.03
N LEU A 447 4.34 21.05 4.09
CA LEU A 447 4.87 20.64 5.38
C LEU A 447 5.65 19.33 5.27
N TYR A 448 5.10 18.34 4.55
CA TYR A 448 5.82 17.11 4.25
C TYR A 448 7.11 17.38 3.46
N ALA A 449 7.07 18.23 2.43
CA ALA A 449 8.25 18.57 1.65
C ALA A 449 9.35 19.21 2.51
N GLY A 450 8.97 20.11 3.44
CA GLY A 450 9.88 20.70 4.42
C GLY A 450 10.47 19.67 5.37
N PHE A 451 9.64 18.78 5.94
CA PHE A 451 10.09 17.69 6.80
C PHE A 451 11.07 16.75 6.07
N ALA A 452 10.75 16.34 4.85
CA ALA A 452 11.60 15.49 4.03
C ALA A 452 12.93 16.17 3.68
N ALA A 453 12.93 17.49 3.44
CA ALA A 453 14.15 18.26 3.22
C ALA A 453 15.05 18.30 4.46
N ILE A 454 14.47 18.41 5.65
CA ILE A 454 15.22 18.33 6.93
C ILE A 454 15.85 16.95 7.09
N VAL A 455 15.08 15.87 6.87
CA VAL A 455 15.60 14.50 6.95
C VAL A 455 16.72 14.27 5.95
N LEU A 456 16.57 14.75 4.71
CA LEU A 456 17.60 14.69 3.67
C LEU A 456 18.88 15.41 4.14
N PHE A 457 18.75 16.63 4.62
CA PHE A 457 19.87 17.45 5.07
C PHE A 457 20.61 16.80 6.25
N VAL A 458 19.88 16.38 7.29
CA VAL A 458 20.45 15.72 8.47
C VAL A 458 21.15 14.41 8.07
N SER A 459 20.50 13.58 7.26
CA SER A 459 21.07 12.29 6.81
C SER A 459 22.33 12.51 5.98
N PHE A 460 22.32 13.50 5.08
CA PHE A 460 23.49 13.87 4.27
C PHE A 460 24.66 14.33 5.13
N ILE A 461 24.42 15.26 6.06
CA ILE A 461 25.46 15.83 6.92
C ILE A 461 26.07 14.77 7.84
N ILE A 462 25.26 13.96 8.52
CA ILE A 462 25.76 12.93 9.44
C ILE A 462 26.54 11.86 8.67
N ASN A 463 26.02 11.37 7.54
CA ASN A 463 26.74 10.38 6.72
C ASN A 463 28.04 10.95 6.11
N ARG A 464 28.10 12.25 5.83
CA ARG A 464 29.32 12.94 5.40
C ARG A 464 30.36 12.99 6.53
N PHE A 465 29.96 13.32 7.75
CA PHE A 465 30.85 13.38 8.92
C PHE A 465 31.41 12.02 9.29
N LEU A 466 30.58 10.98 9.25
CA LEU A 466 30.95 9.61 9.55
C LEU A 466 31.76 8.92 8.42
N ARG A 467 32.09 9.63 7.33
CA ARG A 467 32.85 9.14 6.16
C ARG A 467 32.35 7.80 5.62
N TYR A 468 31.03 7.62 5.56
CA TYR A 468 30.47 6.36 5.06
C TYR A 468 30.66 6.23 3.55
N GLU A 469 31.52 5.30 3.14
CA GLU A 469 31.57 4.84 1.76
C GLU A 469 30.40 3.88 1.56
N GLY A 470 29.39 4.34 0.81
CA GLY A 470 28.19 3.55 0.55
C GLY A 470 28.51 2.18 -0.04
N ILE A 471 27.71 1.18 0.32
CA ILE A 471 27.84 -0.19 -0.20
C ILE A 471 27.57 -0.16 -1.72
N ARG A 472 28.43 -0.82 -2.51
CA ARG A 472 28.27 -1.05 -3.95
C ARG A 472 28.36 -2.54 -4.21
N TYR A 473 27.74 -3.01 -5.29
CA TYR A 473 27.93 -4.39 -5.73
C TYR A 473 29.39 -4.63 -6.15
N SER A 474 29.94 -5.79 -5.75
CA SER A 474 31.23 -6.26 -6.28
C SER A 474 31.03 -6.68 -7.74
N GLN A 475 31.93 -6.24 -8.61
CA GLN A 475 31.89 -6.50 -10.06
C GLN A 475 32.06 -8.00 -10.40
N ASN A 476 32.59 -8.79 -9.46
CA ASN A 476 32.85 -10.22 -9.63
C ASN A 476 31.68 -11.12 -9.18
N ALA A 477 30.55 -10.57 -8.73
CA ALA A 477 29.42 -11.38 -8.25
C ALA A 477 28.56 -12.01 -9.38
N PHE A 478 28.92 -11.80 -10.64
CA PHE A 478 28.13 -12.19 -11.81
C PHE A 478 28.94 -12.90 -12.91
N GLU A 479 30.21 -13.27 -12.67
CA GLU A 479 31.01 -14.05 -13.63
C GLU A 479 30.79 -15.56 -13.51
N ASP A 480 30.15 -16.03 -12.44
CA ASP A 480 29.79 -17.44 -12.28
C ASP A 480 28.40 -17.68 -12.91
N ASP A 481 28.36 -18.50 -13.98
CA ASP A 481 27.16 -18.90 -14.74
C ASP A 481 26.10 -19.68 -13.91
N GLU A 482 26.28 -19.81 -12.59
CA GLU A 482 25.33 -20.40 -11.65
C GLU A 482 24.48 -19.34 -10.96
N PHE A 483 23.43 -18.89 -11.65
CA PHE A 483 22.37 -18.04 -11.07
C PHE A 483 21.49 -18.86 -10.10
N VAL A 484 22.02 -19.24 -8.94
CA VAL A 484 21.33 -20.02 -7.87
C VAL A 484 21.30 -19.24 -6.54
N GLY A 485 21.27 -17.91 -6.60
CA GLY A 485 21.12 -17.04 -5.43
C GLY A 485 19.65 -16.72 -5.13
N ALA A 486 19.27 -16.74 -3.85
CA ALA A 486 17.97 -16.24 -3.40
C ALA A 486 17.72 -14.83 -3.98
N LEU A 487 16.52 -14.57 -4.49
CA LEU A 487 16.11 -13.24 -4.93
C LEU A 487 15.29 -12.57 -3.82
N ALA A 488 15.36 -11.24 -3.75
CA ALA A 488 14.40 -10.47 -2.97
C ALA A 488 12.99 -10.80 -3.48
N PRO A 489 11.93 -10.63 -2.66
CA PRO A 489 10.55 -10.91 -3.06
C PRO A 489 10.08 -10.19 -4.35
N GLN A 490 10.87 -9.24 -4.86
CA GLN A 490 10.64 -8.46 -6.08
C GLN A 490 11.57 -8.84 -7.25
N GLY A 491 12.33 -9.93 -7.16
CA GLY A 491 13.20 -10.40 -8.25
C GLY A 491 14.55 -9.69 -8.36
N VAL A 492 15.04 -9.09 -7.26
CA VAL A 492 16.38 -8.47 -7.21
C VAL A 492 17.40 -9.49 -6.66
N PRO A 493 18.54 -9.74 -7.34
CA PRO A 493 19.51 -10.75 -6.91
C PRO A 493 20.16 -10.42 -5.54
N LEU A 494 20.27 -11.42 -4.63
CA LEU A 494 20.74 -11.24 -3.23
C LEU A 494 22.14 -11.79 -2.89
N GLN A 495 23.00 -12.14 -3.85
CA GLN A 495 24.36 -12.58 -3.50
C GLN A 495 25.37 -11.42 -3.44
N CYS A 496 26.17 -11.41 -2.38
CA CYS A 496 27.45 -10.69 -2.31
C CYS A 496 28.36 -11.41 -1.29
N GLY A 497 29.64 -11.53 -1.64
CA GLY A 497 30.70 -12.04 -0.76
C GLY A 497 31.00 -11.16 0.46
N ASP A 498 31.86 -11.69 1.33
CA ASP A 498 32.13 -11.22 2.68
C ASP A 498 32.51 -9.73 2.77
N ASN A 499 31.65 -8.93 3.42
CA ASN A 499 31.87 -7.50 3.66
C ASN A 499 32.16 -7.21 5.14
N LYS A 500 33.05 -6.24 5.40
CA LYS A 500 33.48 -5.75 6.73
C LYS A 500 32.35 -5.27 7.67
N LEU A 501 31.14 -5.05 7.14
CA LEU A 501 29.96 -4.69 7.94
C LEU A 501 29.28 -5.92 8.57
N THR A 502 29.40 -7.08 7.93
CA THR A 502 28.98 -8.38 8.49
C THR A 502 29.77 -8.68 9.76
N GLU A 503 31.05 -8.31 9.79
CA GLU A 503 31.89 -8.36 11.00
C GLU A 503 31.37 -7.45 12.12
N ALA A 504 30.90 -6.23 11.82
CA ALA A 504 30.33 -5.33 12.82
C ALA A 504 28.99 -5.85 13.39
N PHE A 505 28.17 -6.50 12.56
CA PHE A 505 26.97 -7.22 13.00
C PHE A 505 27.33 -8.44 13.86
N ASN A 506 28.32 -9.22 13.45
CA ASN A 506 28.81 -10.38 14.20
C ASN A 506 29.39 -9.97 15.55
N GLN A 507 30.16 -8.87 15.64
CA GLN A 507 30.70 -8.34 16.90
C GLN A 507 29.61 -7.93 17.89
N THR A 508 28.44 -7.51 17.40
CA THR A 508 27.31 -7.13 18.28
C THR A 508 26.57 -8.36 18.79
N SER A 509 26.49 -9.42 17.98
CA SER A 509 25.88 -10.71 18.35
C SER A 509 26.79 -11.57 19.24
N THR A 510 28.11 -11.54 19.04
CA THR A 510 29.08 -12.32 19.82
C THR A 510 29.26 -11.80 21.25
N THR A 511 28.99 -10.53 21.51
CA THR A 511 28.94 -10.02 22.90
C THR A 511 27.84 -10.64 23.76
N ASN A 512 26.83 -11.29 23.18
CA ASN A 512 25.75 -11.95 23.93
C ASN A 512 25.89 -13.48 24.01
N THR A 513 26.87 -14.10 23.33
CA THR A 513 27.05 -15.57 23.30
C THR A 513 28.25 -16.10 24.07
N ASN A 514 29.04 -15.25 24.73
CA ASN A 514 30.12 -15.69 25.63
C ASN A 514 29.61 -16.14 27.01
N TYR A 515 28.71 -17.12 27.03
CA TYR A 515 28.49 -17.98 28.19
C TYR A 515 28.69 -19.44 27.76
N GLY A 516 29.88 -19.97 28.06
CA GLY A 516 30.18 -21.40 28.00
C GLY A 516 30.89 -21.89 26.74
N ALA A 517 32.23 -21.75 26.70
CA ALA A 517 33.06 -22.61 25.86
C ALA A 517 33.14 -24.01 26.49
N ILE A 518 32.83 -25.07 25.74
CA ILE A 518 33.18 -26.46 26.06
C ILE A 518 33.81 -27.09 24.82
N ASP A 519 34.88 -27.84 25.07
CA ASP A 519 35.89 -28.40 24.18
C ASP A 519 35.41 -29.12 22.90
N ALA A 520 36.34 -29.21 21.94
CA ALA A 520 36.21 -29.90 20.66
C ALA A 520 35.82 -31.39 20.83
N ASP A 521 34.55 -31.70 20.58
CA ASP A 521 33.98 -33.05 20.61
C ASP A 521 34.31 -33.76 19.28
N THR A 522 35.06 -34.87 19.34
CA THR A 522 35.42 -35.72 18.18
C THR A 522 34.21 -36.26 17.42
N THR A 523 33.01 -36.24 18.02
CA THR A 523 31.76 -36.61 17.34
C THR A 523 31.25 -35.53 16.37
N GLN A 524 31.73 -34.29 16.48
CA GLN A 524 31.42 -33.18 15.57
C GLN A 524 32.10 -33.37 14.20
N ASP A 525 33.38 -33.74 14.20
CA ASP A 525 34.17 -33.96 12.98
C ASP A 525 33.63 -35.15 12.16
N ALA A 526 33.06 -36.14 12.84
CA ALA A 526 32.36 -37.27 12.21
C ALA A 526 31.02 -36.84 11.57
N TYR A 527 30.27 -35.94 12.20
CA TYR A 527 29.03 -35.40 11.63
C TYR A 527 29.32 -34.53 10.40
N ASP A 528 30.32 -33.65 10.47
CA ASP A 528 30.68 -32.73 9.39
C ASP A 528 31.23 -33.46 8.15
N ARG A 529 31.94 -34.58 8.31
CA ARG A 529 32.35 -35.45 7.20
C ARG A 529 31.19 -36.18 6.52
N TYR A 530 30.11 -36.44 7.23
CA TYR A 530 28.96 -37.19 6.71
C TYR A 530 27.90 -36.27 6.07
N VAL A 531 27.77 -35.04 6.53
CA VAL A 531 26.76 -34.07 6.06
C VAL A 531 27.24 -33.25 4.86
N ARG A 532 28.56 -33.13 4.62
CA ARG A 532 29.06 -32.52 3.37
C ARG A 532 28.68 -33.38 2.17
N SER A 533 28.00 -32.75 1.20
CA SER A 533 27.74 -33.33 -0.11
C SER A 533 29.07 -33.71 -0.78
N PRO A 534 29.16 -34.79 -1.59
CA PRO A 534 30.39 -35.14 -2.31
C PRO A 534 30.80 -34.16 -3.43
N TYR A 535 30.07 -33.06 -3.59
CA TYR A 535 30.31 -32.02 -4.59
C TYR A 535 30.21 -30.66 -3.88
N ASP A 536 31.19 -30.35 -3.03
CA ASP A 536 31.58 -28.97 -2.72
C ASP A 536 32.50 -28.45 -3.84
#